data_AF-A0A2G6ICX5-F1
#
_entry.id   AF-A0A2G6ICX5-F1
#
_cell.length_a   1.000
_cell.length_b   1.000
_cell.length_c   1.000
_cell.angle_alpha   90.00
_cell.angle_beta   90.00
_cell.angle_gamma   90.00
#
_symmetry.space_group_name_H-M   'P 1'
#
loop_
_entity.id
_entity.type
_entity.pdbx_description
1 polymer ?
#
loop_
_entity_poly.entity_id
_entity_poly.type
_entity_poly.pdbx_seq_one_letter_code
_entity_poly.pdbx_strand_id
1 'polypeptide(L)' 'GPRAAVFENPRHPYTQALMSAVPIADPTRRKSEKDLNFKPIPSPIHPVGHEPGPSEYEEVTPGHFVMTSDSGY' A
#
# COMPACT_ATOMS: atom_id res chain seq x y z
N GLY A 1 -9.78 9.66 -0.97
CA GLY A 1 -9.36 10.56 0.12
C GLY A 1 -8.53 11.71 -0.43
N PRO A 2 -8.35 12.80 0.34
CA PRO A 2 -7.59 13.96 -0.11
C PRO A 2 -6.11 13.62 -0.27
N ARG A 3 -5.44 14.30 -1.22
CA ARG A 3 -4.01 14.11 -1.49
C ARG A 3 -3.17 14.17 -0.22
N ALA A 4 -3.34 15.22 0.60
CA ALA A 4 -2.57 15.41 1.83
C ALA A 4 -2.61 14.19 2.75
N ALA A 5 -3.78 13.58 2.94
CA ALA A 5 -3.92 12.39 3.78
C ALA A 5 -3.11 11.19 3.27
N VAL A 6 -2.98 11.00 1.95
CA VAL A 6 -2.19 9.91 1.37
C VAL A 6 -0.69 10.12 1.60
N PHE A 7 -0.20 11.36 1.52
CA PHE A 7 1.21 11.70 1.69
C PHE A 7 1.63 11.79 3.16
N GLU A 8 0.78 12.33 4.02
CA GLU A 8 1.10 12.61 5.42
C GLU A 8 0.77 11.44 6.36
N ASN A 9 -0.31 10.69 6.06
CA ASN A 9 -0.75 9.56 6.88
C ASN A 9 -1.33 8.42 6.03
N PRO A 10 -0.51 7.77 5.18
CA PRO A 10 -0.95 6.62 4.39
C PRO A 10 -1.45 5.49 5.30
N ARG A 11 -2.71 5.09 5.12
CA ARG A 11 -3.39 4.11 6.00
C ARG A 11 -3.17 2.66 5.59
N HIS A 12 -3.08 2.37 4.29
CA HIS A 12 -2.91 1.01 3.80
C HIS A 12 -1.43 0.62 3.71
N PRO A 13 -1.02 -0.60 4.11
CA PRO A 13 0.37 -1.05 4.05
C PRO A 13 1.02 -0.91 2.66
N TYR A 14 0.28 -1.24 1.59
CA TYR A 14 0.73 -1.01 0.21
C TYR A 14 1.12 0.45 -0.05
N THR A 15 0.25 1.40 0.34
CA THR A 15 0.50 2.83 0.16
C THR A 15 1.65 3.32 1.03
N GLN A 16 1.79 2.81 2.25
CA GLN A 16 2.93 3.12 3.12
C GLN A 16 4.25 2.71 2.46
N ALA A 17 4.29 1.54 1.85
CA ALA A 17 5.48 1.06 1.14
C ALA A 17 5.78 1.88 -0.13
N LEU A 18 4.76 2.29 -0.89
CA LEU A 18 4.97 3.20 -2.01
C LEU A 18 5.55 4.55 -1.56
N MET A 19 5.04 5.12 -0.46
CA MET A 19 5.56 6.37 0.10
C MET A 19 6.99 6.19 0.64
N SER A 20 7.30 5.04 1.25
CA SER A 20 8.65 4.76 1.75
C SER A 20 9.66 4.54 0.62
N ALA A 21 9.23 4.13 -0.57
CA ALA A 21 10.10 3.99 -1.75
C ALA A 21 10.52 5.34 -2.37
N VAL A 22 9.85 6.45 -2.03
CA VAL A 22 10.17 7.76 -2.61
C VAL A 22 11.59 8.19 -2.18
N PRO A 23 12.48 8.52 -3.15
CA PRO A 23 13.85 8.90 -2.84
C PRO A 23 13.94 10.28 -2.17
N ILE A 24 14.94 10.46 -1.34
CA ILE A 24 15.32 11.77 -0.81
C ILE A 24 16.17 12.46 -1.88
N ALA A 25 15.86 13.72 -2.19
CA ALA A 25 16.53 14.48 -3.26
C ALA A 25 18.03 14.67 -2.99
N ASP A 26 18.43 14.73 -1.72
CA ASP A 26 19.83 14.79 -1.31
C ASP A 26 20.53 13.43 -1.59
N PRO A 27 21.52 13.40 -2.49
CA PRO A 27 22.21 12.17 -2.89
C PRO A 27 23.02 11.54 -1.75
N THR A 28 23.35 12.29 -0.69
CA THR A 28 24.05 11.76 0.48
C THR A 28 23.12 11.00 1.43
N ARG A 29 21.80 11.14 1.24
CA ARG A 29 20.75 10.53 2.06
C ARG A 29 19.99 9.41 1.34
N ARG A 30 20.68 8.68 0.46
CA ARG A 30 20.10 7.54 -0.25
C ARG A 30 19.64 6.47 0.72
N LYS A 31 18.43 5.96 0.49
CA LYS A 31 17.90 4.79 1.19
C LYS A 31 18.66 3.56 0.71
N SER A 32 19.04 2.68 1.63
CA SER A 32 19.56 1.37 1.29
C SER A 32 18.43 0.43 0.92
N GLU A 33 18.71 -0.63 0.16
CA GLU A 33 17.70 -1.66 -0.14
C GLU A 33 17.13 -2.30 1.13
N LYS A 34 17.92 -2.37 2.20
CA LYS A 34 17.49 -2.90 3.51
C LYS A 34 16.44 -2.02 4.18
N ASP A 35 16.42 -0.72 3.87
CA ASP A 35 15.42 0.23 4.38
C ASP A 35 14.08 0.13 3.63
N LEU A 36 14.08 -0.56 2.47
CA LEU A 36 12.92 -0.76 1.63
C LEU A 36 12.33 -2.15 1.87
N ASN A 37 11.37 -2.24 2.79
CA ASN A 37 10.67 -3.50 3.09
C ASN A 37 9.59 -3.81 2.02
N PHE A 38 10.03 -4.21 0.84
CA PHE A 38 9.14 -4.66 -0.22
C PHE A 38 8.62 -6.07 0.10
N LYS A 39 7.30 -6.20 0.25
CA LYS A 39 6.66 -7.50 0.14
C LYS A 39 6.55 -7.89 -1.34
N PRO A 40 6.87 -9.14 -1.71
CA PRO A 40 6.58 -9.64 -3.05
C PRO A 40 5.09 -9.49 -3.37
N ILE A 41 4.78 -9.02 -4.57
CA ILE A 41 3.41 -8.97 -5.05
C ILE A 41 2.96 -10.43 -5.28
N PRO A 42 1.82 -10.86 -4.73
CA PRO A 42 1.33 -12.21 -4.93
C PRO A 42 0.96 -12.47 -6.39
N SER A 43 1.03 -13.74 -6.78
CA SER A 43 0.60 -14.15 -8.11
C SER A 43 -0.89 -13.82 -8.33
N PRO A 44 -1.26 -13.22 -9.47
CA PRO A 44 -2.66 -13.02 -9.84
C PRO A 44 -3.31 -14.32 -10.37
N ILE A 45 -2.53 -15.39 -10.54
CA ILE A 45 -3.02 -16.70 -10.99
C ILE A 45 -3.40 -17.52 -9.76
N HIS A 46 -4.68 -17.90 -9.70
CA HIS A 46 -5.25 -18.71 -8.63
C HIS A 46 -5.63 -20.13 -9.10
N PRO A 47 -5.72 -21.13 -8.19
CA PRO A 47 -6.23 -22.46 -8.52
C PRO A 47 -7.67 -22.45 -9.07
N VAL A 48 -8.03 -23.51 -9.79
CA VAL A 48 -9.40 -23.71 -10.26
C VAL A 48 -10.35 -23.84 -9.06
N GLY A 49 -11.47 -23.11 -9.09
CA GLY A 49 -12.44 -23.05 -7.99
C GLY A 49 -12.09 -22.02 -6.90
N HIS A 50 -11.10 -21.16 -7.11
CA HIS A 50 -10.86 -20.02 -6.24
C HIS A 50 -12.01 -19.00 -6.36
N GLU A 51 -12.71 -18.78 -5.26
CA GLU A 51 -13.73 -17.75 -5.12
C GLU A 51 -13.15 -16.58 -4.33
N PRO A 52 -12.90 -15.41 -4.95
CA PRO A 52 -12.41 -14.25 -4.23
C PRO A 52 -13.49 -13.69 -3.30
N GLY A 53 -13.08 -13.30 -2.09
CA GLY A 53 -13.96 -12.56 -1.18
C GLY A 53 -14.30 -11.17 -1.74
N PRO A 54 -15.40 -10.55 -1.29
CA PRO A 54 -15.72 -9.17 -1.65
C PRO A 54 -14.66 -8.21 -1.11
N SER A 55 -14.43 -7.11 -1.81
CA SER A 55 -13.59 -6.03 -1.30
C SER A 55 -14.36 -5.26 -0.23
N GLU A 56 -13.77 -5.16 0.95
CA GLU A 56 -14.31 -4.41 2.09
C GLU A 56 -13.54 -3.10 2.27
N TYR A 57 -14.28 -2.02 2.53
CA TYR A 57 -13.71 -0.69 2.66
C TYR A 57 -14.20 -0.02 3.94
N GLU A 58 -13.27 0.61 4.66
CA GLU A 58 -13.54 1.50 5.78
C GLU A 58 -13.42 2.95 5.31
N GLU A 59 -14.45 3.76 5.59
CA GLU A 59 -14.37 5.21 5.40
C GLU A 59 -13.68 5.86 6.60
N VAL A 60 -12.39 6.17 6.46
CA VAL A 60 -11.59 6.74 7.56
C VAL A 60 -11.84 8.23 7.77
N THR A 61 -12.18 8.94 6.68
CA THR A 61 -12.67 10.33 6.68
C THR A 61 -13.61 10.51 5.48
N PRO A 62 -14.49 11.51 5.46
CA PRO A 62 -15.45 11.70 4.36
C PRO A 62 -14.78 11.66 2.97
N GLY A 63 -15.20 10.72 2.12
CA GLY A 63 -14.64 10.50 0.78
C GLY A 63 -13.26 9.83 0.77
N HIS A 64 -12.80 9.27 1.88
CA HIS A 64 -11.55 8.53 2.01
C HIS A 64 -11.81 7.11 2.49
N PHE A 65 -11.73 6.19 1.53
CA PHE A 65 -11.90 4.77 1.77
C PHE A 65 -10.55 4.07 1.80
N VAL A 66 -10.37 3.17 2.74
CA VAL A 66 -9.22 2.29 2.88
C VAL A 66 -9.73 0.87 2.82
N MET A 67 -9.13 0.05 1.95
CA MET A 67 -9.51 -1.35 1.86
C MET A 67 -9.04 -2.10 3.12
N THR A 68 -9.93 -2.87 3.74
CA THR A 68 -9.65 -3.64 4.96
C THR A 68 -9.58 -5.14 4.70
N SER A 69 -10.26 -5.62 3.65
CA SER A 69 -10.09 -6.98 3.14
C SER A 69 -8.67 -7.21 2.65
N ASP A 70 -8.17 -8.44 2.76
CA ASP A 70 -6.83 -8.79 2.30
C ASP A 70 -6.66 -8.44 0.82
N SER A 71 -5.65 -7.60 0.54
CA SER A 71 -5.27 -7.16 -0.80
C SER A 71 -4.14 -8.01 -1.40
N GLY A 72 -3.61 -8.95 -0.61
CA GLY A 72 -2.37 -9.63 -0.91
C GLY A 72 -1.11 -8.81 -0.57
N TYR A 73 -1.27 -7.70 0.18
CA TYR A 73 -0.18 -6.86 0.68
C TYR A 73 -0.19 -6.74 2.20
#